data_AF-A0A3Q1HU21-F1
#
_entry.id   AF-A0A3Q1HU21-F1
#
_cell.length_a   1.000
_cell.length_b   1.000
_cell.length_c   1.000
_cell.angle_alpha   90.00
_cell.angle_beta   90.00
_cell.angle_gamma   90.00
#
_symmetry.space_group_name_H-M   'P 1'
#
loop_
_entity.id
_entity.type
_entity.pdbx_description
1 polymer ?
#
loop_
_entity_poly.entity_id
_entity_poly.type
_entity_poly.pdbx_seq_one_letter_code
_entity_poly.pdbx_strand_id
1 'polypeptide(L)'
;RAAKRAKIRTKPASSNVFSMFEQTQIQEFKEAFTLIDQNRDGFIDQEDLKDTYASLGKLNVKDRELEEMLKEASGPINFTMFLNLFGEKLHGTDPEETILNAFKMFDPEAKGSIHKDELQNLLMTQADKFTAEEVKQMFASSNIDAAGNLDYKSLCYIITHGEEE
;
A
#
# COMPACT_ATOMS: atom_id res chain seq x y z
N ARG A 1 32.76 -1.09 -39.95
CA ARG A 1 31.67 -0.53 -39.10
C ARG A 1 31.07 -1.69 -38.30
N ALA A 2 31.30 -1.74 -36.98
CA ALA A 2 30.75 -2.76 -36.10
C ALA A 2 29.94 -2.08 -34.99
N ALA A 3 28.68 -2.50 -34.82
CA ALA A 3 27.73 -1.91 -33.89
C ALA A 3 28.08 -2.29 -32.44
N LYS A 4 28.28 -1.29 -31.58
CA LYS A 4 28.41 -1.50 -30.12
C LYS A 4 27.02 -1.79 -29.55
N ARG A 5 26.83 -3.02 -29.05
CA ARG A 5 25.68 -3.41 -28.20
C ARG A 5 25.67 -2.51 -26.95
N ALA A 6 24.58 -1.79 -26.74
CA ALA A 6 24.32 -1.07 -25.50
C ALA A 6 24.10 -2.08 -24.37
N LYS A 7 24.92 -2.01 -23.31
CA LYS A 7 24.66 -2.72 -22.05
C LYS A 7 23.39 -2.12 -21.44
N ILE A 8 22.36 -2.95 -21.27
CA ILE A 8 21.21 -2.64 -20.42
C ILE A 8 21.77 -2.40 -19.01
N ARG A 9 21.69 -1.16 -18.52
CA ARG A 9 21.93 -0.85 -17.11
C ARG A 9 20.74 -1.38 -16.32
N THR A 10 20.90 -2.54 -15.70
CA THR A 10 20.06 -2.91 -14.57
C THR A 10 20.27 -1.84 -13.49
N LYS A 11 19.19 -1.20 -13.05
CA LYS A 11 19.23 -0.32 -11.88
C LYS A 11 19.70 -1.17 -10.69
N PRO A 12 20.65 -0.70 -9.86
CA PRO A 12 21.04 -1.44 -8.67
C PRO A 12 19.84 -1.46 -7.72
N ALA A 13 19.26 -2.64 -7.51
CA ALA A 13 18.35 -2.89 -6.40
C ALA A 13 19.18 -2.93 -5.11
N SER A 14 19.52 -1.75 -4.60
CA SER A 14 20.10 -1.59 -3.27
C SER A 14 19.77 -0.19 -2.73
N SER A 15 18.52 0.24 -2.87
CA SER A 15 17.94 1.15 -1.89
C SER A 15 17.64 0.29 -0.67
N ASN A 16 18.28 0.59 0.44
CA ASN A 16 18.18 -0.18 1.68
C ASN A 16 16.71 -0.22 2.10
N VAL A 17 15.94 -1.26 1.76
CA VAL A 17 14.49 -1.30 2.01
C VAL A 17 14.15 -1.11 3.49
N PHE A 18 15.07 -1.54 4.35
CA PHE A 18 15.03 -1.29 5.79
C PHE A 18 15.01 0.19 6.18
N SER A 19 15.44 1.12 5.32
CA SER A 19 15.34 2.57 5.59
C SER A 19 14.00 3.17 5.15
N MET A 20 13.12 2.40 4.50
CA MET A 20 11.78 2.85 4.13
C MET A 20 10.77 2.70 5.28
N PHE A 21 11.15 1.99 6.34
CA PHE A 21 10.27 1.63 7.45
C PHE A 21 10.87 2.07 8.78
N GLU A 22 10.00 2.39 9.73
CA GLU A 22 10.40 2.56 11.13
C GLU A 22 10.80 1.21 11.76
N GLN A 23 11.63 1.25 12.80
CA GLN A 23 12.05 0.01 13.48
C GLN A 23 10.88 -0.78 14.08
N THR A 24 9.84 -0.09 14.53
CA THR A 24 8.59 -0.67 15.01
C THR A 24 7.87 -1.44 13.89
N GLN A 25 7.72 -0.84 12.72
CA GLN A 25 7.13 -1.50 11.55
C GLN A 25 7.96 -2.70 11.08
N ILE A 26 9.29 -2.59 11.07
CA ILE A 26 10.18 -3.72 10.72
C ILE A 26 9.98 -4.89 11.70
N GLN A 27 9.78 -4.59 12.98
CA GLN A 27 9.53 -5.60 13.99
C GLN A 27 8.16 -6.26 13.80
N GLU A 28 7.11 -5.50 13.49
CA GLU A 28 5.79 -6.03 13.14
C GLU A 28 5.84 -6.92 11.90
N PHE A 29 6.54 -6.49 10.85
CA PHE A 29 6.73 -7.31 9.64
C PHE A 29 7.50 -8.59 9.95
N LYS A 30 8.47 -8.55 10.85
CA LYS A 30 9.23 -9.74 11.26
C LYS A 30 8.37 -10.74 12.02
N GLU A 31 7.50 -10.25 12.89
CA GLU A 31 6.53 -11.08 13.62
C GLU A 31 5.53 -11.70 12.65
N ALA A 32 4.97 -10.92 11.74
CA ALA A 32 4.09 -11.41 10.67
C ALA A 32 4.80 -12.47 9.81
N PHE A 33 6.03 -12.22 9.37
CA PHE A 33 6.81 -13.18 8.59
C PHE A 33 7.01 -14.49 9.35
N THR A 34 7.33 -14.43 10.65
CA THR A 34 7.52 -15.62 11.51
C THR A 34 6.22 -16.40 11.72
N LEU A 35 5.06 -15.73 11.66
CA LEU A 35 3.76 -16.39 11.70
C LEU A 35 3.41 -17.07 10.38
N ILE A 36 3.92 -16.58 9.25
CA ILE A 36 3.66 -17.15 7.94
C ILE A 36 4.62 -18.31 7.65
N ASP A 37 5.92 -18.13 7.90
CA ASP A 37 6.99 -19.14 7.73
C ASP A 37 6.87 -20.24 8.80
N GLN A 38 5.94 -21.18 8.59
CA GLN A 38 5.58 -22.23 9.54
C GLN A 38 6.72 -23.23 9.68
N ASN A 39 7.39 -23.55 8.58
CA ASN A 39 8.49 -24.50 8.55
C ASN A 39 9.83 -23.90 9.05
N ARG A 40 9.91 -22.56 9.16
CA ARG A 40 11.06 -21.77 9.65
C ARG A 40 12.31 -21.92 8.81
N ASP A 41 12.16 -22.11 7.50
CA ASP A 41 13.27 -22.20 6.57
C ASP A 41 13.77 -20.82 6.09
N GLY A 42 13.05 -19.75 6.46
CA GLY A 42 13.37 -18.36 6.12
C GLY A 42 12.81 -17.90 4.77
N PHE A 43 11.96 -18.71 4.14
CA PHE A 43 11.25 -18.41 2.90
C PHE A 43 9.76 -18.70 3.08
N ILE A 44 8.92 -17.91 2.41
CA ILE A 44 7.48 -18.17 2.34
C ILE A 44 7.20 -18.91 1.04
N ASP A 45 6.63 -20.10 1.15
CA ASP A 45 6.16 -20.89 0.02
C ASP A 45 4.62 -21.08 0.01
N GLN A 46 4.15 -21.93 -0.90
CA GLN A 46 2.71 -22.17 -1.09
C GLN A 46 2.09 -22.93 0.10
N GLU A 47 2.84 -23.81 0.74
CA GLU A 47 2.39 -24.60 1.89
C GLU A 47 2.26 -23.68 3.12
N ASP A 48 3.25 -22.81 3.36
CA ASP A 48 3.21 -21.80 4.41
C ASP A 48 1.97 -20.88 4.31
N LEU A 49 1.68 -20.38 3.11
CA LEU A 49 0.49 -19.56 2.89
C LEU A 49 -0.79 -20.35 3.13
N LYS A 50 -0.86 -21.60 2.68
CA LYS A 50 -2.03 -22.46 2.86
C LYS A 50 -2.31 -22.73 4.33
N ASP A 51 -1.27 -23.03 5.11
CA ASP A 51 -1.36 -23.26 6.55
C ASP A 51 -1.71 -21.98 7.31
N THR A 52 -1.19 -20.83 6.87
CA THR A 52 -1.55 -19.52 7.40
C THR A 52 -3.04 -19.24 7.18
N TYR A 53 -3.56 -19.41 5.96
CA TYR A 53 -4.98 -19.21 5.67
C TYR A 53 -5.88 -20.20 6.43
N ALA A 54 -5.45 -21.45 6.57
CA ALA A 54 -6.14 -22.43 7.38
C ALA A 54 -6.22 -22.01 8.85
N SER A 55 -5.14 -21.47 9.41
CA SER A 55 -5.08 -20.93 10.78
C SER A 55 -6.01 -19.74 11.00
N LEU A 56 -6.28 -18.96 9.94
CA LEU A 56 -7.25 -17.86 9.93
C LEU A 56 -8.70 -18.31 9.65
N GLY A 57 -8.96 -19.61 9.53
CA GLY A 57 -10.29 -20.18 9.26
C GLY A 57 -10.72 -20.15 7.79
N LYS A 58 -9.85 -19.74 6.86
CA LYS A 58 -10.08 -19.78 5.42
C LYS A 58 -9.54 -21.08 4.83
N LEU A 59 -10.33 -22.15 4.91
CA LEU A 59 -9.93 -23.50 4.47
C LEU A 59 -10.03 -23.74 2.95
N ASN A 60 -10.68 -22.84 2.21
CA ASN A 60 -11.01 -23.04 0.79
C ASN A 60 -10.26 -22.08 -0.16
N VAL A 61 -9.04 -21.67 0.17
CA VAL A 61 -8.21 -20.85 -0.73
C VAL A 61 -7.73 -21.73 -1.89
N LYS A 62 -7.90 -21.25 -3.13
CA LYS A 62 -7.53 -22.03 -4.31
C LYS A 62 -6.03 -21.96 -4.50
N ASP A 63 -5.42 -23.09 -4.90
CA ASP A 63 -3.98 -23.15 -5.19
C ASP A 63 -3.54 -22.07 -6.20
N ARG A 64 -4.40 -21.74 -7.19
CA ARG A 64 -4.16 -20.67 -8.15
C ARG A 64 -4.03 -19.28 -7.51
N GLU A 65 -4.85 -18.96 -6.50
CA GLU A 65 -4.80 -17.67 -5.81
C GLU A 65 -3.48 -17.54 -5.04
N LEU A 66 -3.04 -18.62 -4.38
CA LEU A 66 -1.74 -18.67 -3.69
C LEU A 66 -0.57 -18.52 -4.67
N GLU A 67 -0.64 -19.18 -5.83
CA GLU A 67 0.36 -19.02 -6.88
C GLU A 67 0.43 -17.58 -7.42
N GLU A 68 -0.73 -16.92 -7.58
CA GLU A 68 -0.80 -15.53 -8.02
C GLU A 68 -0.15 -14.60 -6.99
N MET A 69 -0.36 -14.85 -5.69
CA MET A 69 0.34 -14.13 -4.60
C MET A 69 1.85 -14.33 -4.66
N LEU A 70 2.33 -15.56 -4.80
CA LEU A 70 3.77 -15.84 -4.88
C LEU A 70 4.43 -15.23 -6.12
N LYS A 71 3.69 -15.10 -7.23
CA LYS A 71 4.15 -14.47 -8.48
C LYS A 71 4.29 -12.95 -8.39
N GLU A 72 3.77 -12.31 -7.35
CA GLU A 72 4.05 -10.89 -7.10
C GLU A 72 5.55 -10.67 -6.80
N ALA A 73 6.22 -11.69 -6.25
CA ALA A 73 7.65 -11.65 -5.99
C ALA A 73 8.46 -11.97 -7.26
N SER A 74 9.55 -11.23 -7.46
CA SER A 74 10.49 -11.49 -8.56
C SER A 74 11.42 -12.69 -8.32
N GLY A 75 11.28 -13.36 -7.17
CA GLY A 75 12.08 -14.51 -6.74
C GLY A 75 11.59 -15.07 -5.40
N PRO A 76 12.37 -15.95 -4.74
CA PRO A 76 12.00 -16.54 -3.45
C PRO A 76 11.70 -15.47 -2.39
N ILE A 77 10.62 -15.65 -1.65
CA ILE A 77 10.13 -14.68 -0.66
C ILE A 77 10.83 -14.92 0.67
N ASN A 78 12.07 -14.46 0.79
CA ASN A 78 12.72 -14.32 2.08
C ASN A 78 12.28 -13.01 2.76
N PHE A 79 12.68 -12.80 4.03
CA PHE A 79 12.27 -11.61 4.78
C PHE A 79 12.62 -10.28 4.08
N THR A 80 13.77 -10.19 3.41
CA THR A 80 14.14 -8.98 2.65
C THR A 80 13.22 -8.76 1.45
N MET A 81 12.85 -9.82 0.72
CA MET A 81 11.90 -9.74 -0.40
C MET A 81 10.50 -9.40 0.11
N PHE A 82 10.09 -9.97 1.24
CA PHE A 82 8.84 -9.62 1.91
C PHE A 82 8.78 -8.12 2.22
N LEU A 83 9.83 -7.55 2.84
CA LEU A 83 9.93 -6.11 3.04
C LEU A 83 9.93 -5.32 1.74
N ASN A 84 10.52 -5.81 0.65
CA ASN A 84 10.45 -5.15 -0.65
C ASN A 84 9.03 -5.13 -1.22
N LEU A 85 8.27 -6.23 -1.10
CA LEU A 85 6.89 -6.29 -1.56
C LEU A 85 6.00 -5.30 -0.81
N PHE A 86 6.10 -5.26 0.52
CA PHE A 86 5.42 -4.26 1.35
C PHE A 86 5.98 -2.87 1.10
N GLY A 87 7.28 -2.76 0.86
CA GLY A 87 7.97 -1.51 0.54
C GLY A 87 7.40 -0.91 -0.72
N GLU A 88 7.39 -1.63 -1.83
CA GLU A 88 6.84 -1.15 -3.10
C GLU A 88 5.34 -0.83 -3.03
N LYS A 89 4.56 -1.58 -2.24
CA LYS A 89 3.11 -1.32 -2.07
C LYS A 89 2.80 -0.16 -1.12
N LEU A 90 3.63 0.08 -0.10
CA LEU A 90 3.47 1.17 0.88
C LEU A 90 4.31 2.42 0.55
N HIS A 91 5.26 2.30 -0.38
CA HIS A 91 6.17 3.38 -0.76
C HIS A 91 5.42 4.44 -1.54
N GLY A 92 5.31 5.62 -0.94
CA GLY A 92 4.62 6.78 -1.49
C GLY A 92 3.41 7.21 -0.67
N THR A 93 2.98 6.41 0.31
CA THR A 93 1.93 6.81 1.25
C THR A 93 2.57 7.44 2.48
N ASP A 94 2.29 8.72 2.71
CA ASP A 94 2.71 9.41 3.93
C ASP A 94 1.98 8.82 5.16
N PRO A 95 2.56 8.92 6.38
CA PRO A 95 1.86 8.53 7.61
C PRO A 95 0.49 9.20 7.72
N GLU A 96 -0.49 8.49 8.29
CA GLU A 96 -1.86 9.00 8.42
C GLU A 96 -1.90 10.39 9.08
N GLU A 97 -1.09 10.60 10.13
CA GLU A 97 -1.00 11.89 10.81
C GLU A 97 -0.51 13.01 9.88
N THR A 98 0.45 12.72 8.99
CA THR A 98 0.96 13.67 8.00
C THR A 98 -0.11 14.03 6.99
N ILE A 99 -0.83 13.03 6.45
CA ILE A 99 -1.93 13.25 5.50
C ILE A 99 -3.05 14.05 6.18
N LEU A 100 -3.43 13.68 7.40
CA LEU A 100 -4.48 14.35 8.18
C LEU A 100 -4.10 15.81 8.50
N ASN A 101 -2.83 16.06 8.81
CA ASN A 101 -2.32 17.41 9.05
C ASN A 101 -2.32 18.26 7.76
N ALA A 102 -2.10 17.66 6.59
CA ALA A 102 -2.25 18.36 5.31
C ALA A 102 -3.71 18.80 5.09
N PHE A 103 -4.69 17.94 5.38
CA PHE A 103 -6.11 18.30 5.28
C PHE A 103 -6.55 19.39 6.26
N LYS A 104 -5.99 19.43 7.47
CA LYS A 104 -6.25 20.51 8.44
C LYS A 104 -5.91 21.90 7.90
N MET A 105 -5.01 22.02 6.92
CA MET A 105 -4.71 23.32 6.29
C MET A 105 -5.89 23.88 5.49
N PHE A 106 -6.82 23.02 5.05
CA PHE A 106 -8.03 23.38 4.31
C PHE A 106 -9.28 23.48 5.20
N ASP A 107 -9.20 23.06 6.46
CA ASP A 107 -10.27 23.14 7.45
C ASP A 107 -9.84 23.97 8.68
N PRO A 108 -9.72 25.30 8.53
CA PRO A 108 -9.29 26.17 9.62
C PRO A 108 -10.27 26.20 10.80
N GLU A 109 -11.52 25.80 10.57
CA GLU A 109 -12.56 25.71 11.59
C GLU A 109 -12.59 24.36 12.31
N ALA A 110 -11.71 23.41 11.92
CA ALA A 110 -11.59 22.07 12.49
C ALA A 110 -12.92 21.29 12.54
N LYS A 111 -13.74 21.46 11.50
CA LYS A 111 -15.00 20.72 11.29
C LYS A 111 -14.79 19.22 11.15
N GLY A 112 -13.62 18.78 10.68
CA GLY A 112 -13.36 17.40 10.30
C GLY A 112 -13.91 17.02 8.93
N SER A 113 -14.36 17.99 8.13
CA SER A 113 -14.87 17.75 6.78
C SER A 113 -14.53 18.89 5.82
N ILE A 114 -14.43 18.56 4.53
CA ILE A 114 -14.17 19.51 3.44
C ILE A 114 -15.18 19.30 2.31
N HIS A 115 -15.56 20.34 1.58
CA HIS A 115 -16.51 20.19 0.50
C HIS A 115 -15.85 19.47 -0.69
N LYS A 116 -16.51 18.44 -1.24
CA LYS A 116 -15.93 17.59 -2.30
C LYS A 116 -15.50 18.39 -3.54
N ASP A 117 -16.22 19.45 -3.89
CA ASP A 117 -15.92 20.26 -5.08
C ASP A 117 -14.63 21.09 -4.88
N GLU A 118 -14.33 21.50 -3.65
CA GLU A 118 -13.10 22.21 -3.31
C GLU A 118 -11.90 21.26 -3.41
N LEU A 119 -12.04 20.05 -2.86
CA LEU A 119 -11.02 19.01 -2.98
C LEU A 119 -10.80 18.58 -4.44
N GLN A 120 -11.88 18.38 -5.21
CA GLN A 120 -11.78 18.06 -6.64
C GLN A 120 -11.04 19.15 -7.41
N ASN A 121 -11.34 20.42 -7.17
CA ASN A 121 -10.65 21.52 -7.82
C ASN A 121 -9.16 21.52 -7.47
N LEU A 122 -8.79 21.27 -6.21
CA LEU A 122 -7.39 21.17 -5.79
C LEU A 122 -6.67 20.02 -6.49
N LEU A 123 -7.24 18.81 -6.46
CA LEU A 123 -6.66 17.60 -7.07
C LEU A 123 -6.51 17.70 -8.59
N MET A 124 -7.40 18.45 -9.27
CA MET A 124 -7.35 18.61 -10.73
C MET A 124 -6.53 19.82 -11.19
N THR A 125 -6.20 20.77 -10.31
CA THR A 125 -5.50 22.02 -10.70
C THR A 125 -4.10 22.16 -10.13
N GLN A 126 -3.81 21.58 -8.96
CA GLN A 126 -2.55 21.73 -8.25
C GLN A 126 -1.66 20.50 -8.40
N ALA A 127 -0.33 20.71 -8.38
CA ALA A 127 0.69 19.65 -8.41
C ALA A 127 0.50 18.62 -9.54
N ASP A 128 0.65 17.33 -9.21
CA ASP A 128 0.34 16.23 -10.11
C ASP A 128 -1.17 16.04 -10.19
N LYS A 129 -1.72 16.38 -11.35
CA LYS A 129 -3.17 16.50 -11.55
C LYS A 129 -3.81 15.15 -11.74
N PHE A 130 -4.86 14.92 -10.96
CA PHE A 130 -5.74 13.79 -11.13
C PHE A 130 -6.66 14.02 -12.33
N THR A 131 -6.95 12.95 -13.05
CA THR A 131 -8.03 12.91 -14.04
C THR A 131 -9.39 12.92 -13.35
N ALA A 132 -10.42 13.33 -14.09
CA ALA A 132 -11.79 13.34 -13.56
C ALA A 132 -12.25 11.93 -13.12
N GLU A 133 -11.75 10.87 -13.76
CA GLU A 133 -12.11 9.50 -13.40
C GLU A 133 -11.42 9.06 -12.10
N GLU A 134 -10.15 9.42 -11.89
CA GLU A 134 -9.43 9.12 -10.64
C GLU A 134 -10.07 9.82 -9.44
N VAL A 135 -10.47 11.09 -9.58
CA VAL A 135 -11.19 11.81 -8.51
C VAL A 135 -12.55 11.16 -8.23
N LYS A 136 -13.27 10.76 -9.28
CA LYS A 136 -14.56 10.09 -9.13
C LYS A 136 -14.43 8.74 -8.43
N GLN A 137 -13.39 7.97 -8.74
CA GLN A 137 -13.07 6.72 -8.05
C GLN A 137 -12.76 6.97 -6.57
N MET A 138 -11.94 7.97 -6.26
CA MET A 138 -11.63 8.34 -4.88
C MET A 138 -12.89 8.70 -4.08
N PHE A 139 -13.81 9.46 -4.68
CA PHE A 139 -15.07 9.82 -4.03
C PHE A 139 -16.07 8.67 -3.92
N ALA A 140 -15.99 7.64 -4.77
CA ALA A 140 -16.85 6.47 -4.67
C ALA A 140 -16.59 5.68 -3.37
N SER A 141 -15.33 5.70 -2.91
CA SER A 141 -14.87 5.06 -1.68
C SER A 141 -14.94 5.97 -0.45
N SER A 142 -15.30 7.24 -0.62
CA SER A 142 -15.27 8.24 0.45
C SER A 142 -16.62 8.41 1.12
N ASN A 143 -16.62 8.69 2.44
CA ASN A 143 -17.82 9.08 3.16
C ASN A 143 -18.17 10.56 2.89
N ILE A 144 -19.17 10.78 2.04
CA ILE A 144 -19.65 12.12 1.64
C ILE A 144 -21.12 12.25 2.04
N ASP A 145 -21.45 13.30 2.80
CA ASP A 145 -22.81 13.57 3.23
C ASP A 145 -23.72 14.11 2.10
N ALA A 146 -25.01 14.24 2.38
CA ALA A 146 -25.99 14.77 1.42
C ALA A 146 -25.75 16.25 1.02
N ALA A 147 -24.97 16.99 1.82
CA ALA A 147 -24.58 18.37 1.54
C ALA A 147 -23.28 18.46 0.72
N GLY A 148 -22.62 17.32 0.45
CA GLY A 148 -21.38 17.27 -0.32
C GLY A 148 -20.11 17.41 0.52
N ASN A 149 -20.21 17.33 1.85
CA ASN A 149 -19.05 17.37 2.74
C ASN A 149 -18.44 15.98 2.87
N LEU A 150 -17.14 15.90 2.60
CA LEU A 150 -16.32 14.70 2.71
C LEU A 150 -15.66 14.66 4.09
N ASP A 151 -15.80 13.54 4.80
CA ASP A 151 -15.03 13.27 6.03
C ASP A 151 -13.60 12.86 5.65
N TYR A 152 -12.67 13.81 5.78
CA TYR A 152 -11.28 13.57 5.38
C TYR A 152 -10.54 12.66 6.38
N LYS A 153 -11.03 12.49 7.62
CA LYS A 153 -10.40 11.55 8.57
C LYS A 153 -10.68 10.12 8.13
N SER A 154 -11.93 9.85 7.74
CA SER A 154 -12.30 8.57 7.14
C SER A 154 -11.52 8.31 5.85
N LEU A 155 -11.36 9.31 4.99
CA LEU A 155 -10.53 9.18 3.78
C LEU A 155 -9.05 8.89 4.11
N CYS A 156 -8.46 9.57 5.10
CA CYS A 156 -7.07 9.30 5.52
C CYS A 156 -6.91 7.84 5.98
N TYR A 157 -7.85 7.35 6.77
CA TYR A 157 -7.85 5.97 7.24
C TYR A 157 -7.91 4.97 6.06
N ILE A 158 -8.81 5.20 5.10
CA ILE A 158 -8.94 4.34 3.91
C ILE A 158 -7.65 4.36 3.07
N ILE A 159 -7.00 5.51 2.92
CA ILE A 159 -5.73 5.63 2.19
C ILE A 159 -4.60 4.85 2.88
N THR A 160 -4.58 4.80 4.22
CA THR A 160 -3.49 4.17 4.98
C THR A 160 -3.74 2.71 5.35
N HIS A 161 -5.00 2.28 5.44
CA HIS A 161 -5.39 0.93 5.89
C HIS A 161 -6.20 0.13 4.87
N GLY A 162 -6.72 0.76 3.80
CA GLY A 162 -7.61 0.15 2.81
C GLY A 162 -9.10 0.30 3.14
N GLU A 163 -9.97 -0.18 2.24
CA GLU A 163 -11.42 -0.25 2.48
C GLU A 163 -11.73 -1.43 3.44
N GLU A 164 -12.48 -1.20 4.52
CA GLU A 164 -13.06 -2.31 5.29
C GLU A 164 -14.18 -2.97 4.46
N GLU A 165 -14.01 -4.24 4.09
CA GLU A 165 -15.07 -5.09 3.48
C GLU A 165 -16.19 -5.43 4.47
#